data_AF-A0AAW0JC77-F1
#
_entry.id   AF-A0AAW0JC77-F1
#
_cell.length_a   1.000
_cell.length_b   1.000
_cell.length_c   1.000
_cell.angle_alpha   90.00
_cell.angle_beta   90.00
_cell.angle_gamma   90.00
#
_symmetry.space_group_name_H-M   'P 1'
#
loop_
_entity.id
_entity.type
_entity.pdbx_description
1 polymer ?
#
loop_
_entity_poly.entity_id
_entity_poly.type
_entity_poly.pdbx_seq_one_letter_code
_entity_poly.pdbx_strand_id
1 'polypeptide(L)' 'MALKRYKMHMVVANELLTHKYEIVVVTSNEKRSILHYKTQVGDVAENPPN' A
#
# COMPACT_ATOMS: atom_id res chain seq x y z
N MET A 1 -0.27 -18.57 0.19
CA MET A 1 -0.17 -17.19 -0.33
C MET A 1 -1.31 -16.94 -1.31
N ALA A 2 -2.06 -15.85 -1.15
CA ALA A 2 -3.17 -15.49 -2.03
C ALA A 2 -2.76 -15.41 -3.52
N LEU A 3 -1.53 -14.97 -3.80
CA LEU A 3 -0.87 -15.04 -5.12
C LEU A 3 -1.08 -16.39 -5.82
N LYS A 4 -0.62 -17.50 -5.20
CA LYS A 4 -0.71 -18.83 -5.80
C LYS A 4 -2.13 -19.39 -5.79
N ARG A 5 -2.87 -19.19 -4.68
CA ARG A 5 -4.21 -19.75 -4.50
C ARG A 5 -5.22 -19.17 -5.49
N TYR A 6 -5.10 -17.87 -5.77
CA TYR A 6 -6.02 -17.14 -6.63
C TYR A 6 -5.41 -16.70 -7.95
N LYS A 7 -4.21 -17.19 -8.29
CA LYS A 7 -3.47 -16.83 -9.51
C LYS A 7 -3.32 -15.30 -9.69
N MET A 8 -3.08 -14.58 -8.60
CA MET A 8 -2.85 -13.13 -8.63
C MET A 8 -1.41 -12.83 -9.05
N HIS A 9 -1.22 -11.72 -9.78
CA HIS A 9 0.12 -11.23 -10.14
C HIS A 9 0.79 -10.50 -8.95
N MET A 10 -0.02 -9.82 -8.14
CA MET A 10 0.41 -9.03 -7.00
C MET A 10 -0.66 -9.06 -5.92
N VAL A 11 -0.24 -9.00 -4.66
CA VAL A 11 -1.12 -8.80 -3.50
C VAL A 11 -0.61 -7.59 -2.74
N VAL A 12 -1.50 -6.63 -2.49
CA VAL A 12 -1.23 -5.48 -1.63
C VAL A 12 -1.98 -5.73 -0.32
N ALA A 13 -1.28 -5.66 0.79
CA ALA A 13 -1.84 -5.90 2.11
C ALA A 13 -1.36 -4.83 3.09
N ASN A 14 -2.24 -4.47 4.01
CA ASN A 14 -1.88 -3.63 5.14
C ASN A 14 -1.75 -4.55 6.35
N GLU A 15 -0.62 -4.52 7.04
CA GLU A 15 -0.52 -5.20 8.31
C GLU A 15 -1.30 -4.40 9.35
N LEU A 16 -2.17 -5.04 10.13
CA LEU A 16 -3.13 -4.31 10.99
C LEU A 16 -2.44 -3.35 11.98
N LEU A 17 -1.27 -3.72 12.51
CA LEU A 17 -0.51 -2.88 13.44
C LEU A 17 0.11 -1.66 12.75
N THR A 18 0.51 -1.80 11.49
CA THR A 18 1.25 -0.78 10.75
C THR A 18 0.43 -0.14 9.62
N HIS A 19 -0.87 -0.46 9.50
CA HIS A 19 -1.73 -0.06 8.37
C HIS A 19 -1.81 1.45 8.11
N LYS A 20 -1.52 2.27 9.14
CA LYS A 20 -1.52 3.72 9.05
C LYS A 20 -0.29 4.26 8.33
N TYR A 21 0.75 3.45 8.17
CA TYR A 21 2.05 3.92 7.74
C TYR A 21 2.90 2.92 6.97
N GLU A 22 2.45 1.69 6.81
CA GLU A 22 3.16 0.68 6.06
C GLU A 22 2.18 -0.16 5.26
N ILE A 23 2.56 -0.39 4.00
CA ILE A 23 1.86 -1.26 3.07
C ILE A 23 2.85 -2.32 2.62
N VAL A 24 2.38 -3.55 2.53
CA VAL A 24 3.16 -4.70 2.09
C VAL A 24 2.69 -5.10 0.70
N VAL A 25 3.62 -5.08 -0.24
CA VAL A 25 3.42 -5.57 -1.61
C VAL A 25 4.10 -6.92 -1.76
N VAL A 26 3.36 -7.90 -2.26
CA VAL A 26 3.86 -9.25 -2.50
C VAL A 26 3.67 -9.59 -3.97
N THR A 27 4.75 -9.97 -4.63
CA THR A 27 4.76 -10.52 -6.00
C THR A 27 5.23 -11.98 -5.98
N SER A 28 5.30 -12.62 -7.14
CA SER A 28 5.87 -13.97 -7.25
C SER A 28 7.35 -14.03 -6.87
N ASN A 29 8.06 -12.90 -6.97
CA ASN A 29 9.51 -12.85 -6.87
C ASN A 29 9.98 -12.23 -5.56
N GLU A 30 9.19 -11.32 -4.98
CA GLU A 30 9.59 -10.56 -3.80
C GLU A 30 8.42 -10.15 -2.90
N LYS A 31 8.74 -9.86 -1.63
CA LYS A 31 7.90 -9.15 -0.68
C LYS A 31 8.58 -7.82 -0.36
N ARG A 32 7.88 -6.70 -0.53
CA ARG A 32 8.40 -5.35 -0.29
C ARG A 32 7.49 -4.59 0.67
N SER A 33 8.08 -4.04 1.73
CA SER A 33 7.41 -3.10 2.63
C SER A 33 7.62 -1.68 2.14
N ILE A 34 6.52 -0.92 2.06
CA ILE A 34 6.50 0.48 1.66
C ILE A 34 6.02 1.29 2.87
N LEU A 35 6.91 2.10 3.44
CA LEU A 35 6.55 3.03 4.49
C LEU A 35 5.82 4.25 3.87
N HIS A 36 4.53 4.36 4.12
CA HIS A 36 3.73 5.55 3.93
C HIS A 36 4.03 6.56 5.06
N TYR A 37 5.17 7.24 5.01
CA TYR A 37 5.40 8.47 5.76
C TYR A 37 6.37 9.42 5.03
N LYS A 38 5.82 10.56 4.58
CA LYS A 38 6.41 11.89 4.36
C LYS A 38 5.35 12.65 3.52
N THR A 39 4.65 13.68 3.99
CA THR A 39 5.08 14.89 4.70
C THR A 39 3.83 15.48 5.41
N GLN A 40 4.05 16.41 6.34
CA GLN A 40 3.08 17.20 7.11
C GLN A 40 1.70 17.41 6.48
N VAL A 41 0.67 17.37 7.34
CA VAL A 41 -0.57 18.17 7.30
C VAL A 41 -0.58 19.18 6.14
N GLY A 42 -1.28 18.89 5.04
CA GLY A 42 -1.42 19.88 3.96
C GLY A 42 -1.89 19.39 2.60
N ASP A 43 -1.85 18.10 2.27
CA ASP A 43 -2.19 17.64 0.91
C ASP A 43 -3.67 17.25 0.76
N VAL A 44 -4.56 18.13 1.22
CA VAL A 44 -5.97 18.12 0.81
C VAL A 44 -6.03 18.78 -0.56
N ALA A 45 -5.78 18.00 -1.61
CA ALA A 45 -6.10 18.38 -2.98
C ALA A 45 -7.54 17.95 -3.30
N GLU A 46 -8.52 18.54 -2.61
CA GLU A 46 -9.91 18.60 -3.10
C GLU A 46 -10.26 20.07 -3.34
N ASN A 47 -9.98 20.56 -4.54
CA ASN A 47 -10.72 21.67 -5.13
C ASN A 47 -10.53 21.64 -6.66
N PRO A 48 -11.56 21.30 -7.45
CA PRO A 48 -11.59 21.66 -8.86
C PRO A 48 -11.96 23.14 -9.03
N PRO A 49 -11.47 23.81 -10.11
CA PRO A 49 -11.58 25.25 -10.29
C PRO A 49 -13.01 25.72 -10.65
N ASN A 50 -13.32 26.94 -10.19
CA ASN A 50 -14.48 27.76 -10.57
C ASN A 50 -14.69 27.86 -12.09
#